data_AF-A0A7C5PDN0-F1
#
_entry.id   AF-A0A7C5PDN0-F1
#
_cell.length_a   1.000
_cell.length_b   1.000
_cell.length_c   1.000
_cell.angle_alpha   90.00
_cell.angle_beta   90.00
_cell.angle_gamma   90.00
#
_symmetry.space_group_name_H-M   'P 1'
#
loop_
_entity.id
_entity.type
_entity.pdbx_description
1 polymer ?
#
loop_
_entity_poly.entity_id
_entity_poly.type
_entity_poly.pdbx_seq_one_letter_code
_entity_poly.pdbx_strand_id
1 'polypeptide(L)'
;MTPRRRYRRRPDRPVTAVRLDLDTEGLRYRKWGAEQRAKPGDWLVNNDGDTYTVDAESFARSYRQVAPGQYVKTSPVWAEVAREAGSIRTREGESHYQAGDYLVFNDPDGEDGYCMPAARFEALYEPDD
;
A
#
# COMPACT_ATOMS: atom_id res chain seq x y z
N MET A 1 5.73 15.54 14.62
CA MET A 1 5.61 14.21 13.97
C MET A 1 6.47 13.23 14.75
N THR A 2 6.04 11.97 14.88
CA THR A 2 6.87 10.93 15.50
C THR A 2 7.87 10.47 14.43
N PRO A 3 9.16 10.26 14.71
CA PRO A 3 10.09 9.81 13.69
C PRO A 3 9.60 8.50 13.06
N ARG A 4 9.61 8.42 11.72
CA ARG A 4 9.23 7.20 10.99
C ARG A 4 10.21 6.11 11.34
N ARG A 5 9.68 4.94 11.73
CA ARG A 5 10.48 3.74 11.98
C ARG A 5 10.42 2.83 10.75
N ARG A 6 11.49 2.07 10.52
CA ARG A 6 11.57 1.10 9.43
C ARG A 6 10.95 -0.23 9.86
N TYR A 7 10.18 -0.84 8.95
CA TYR A 7 9.47 -2.09 9.16
C TYR A 7 9.66 -3.01 7.97
N ARG A 8 9.66 -4.32 8.21
CA ARG A 8 9.64 -5.34 7.16
C ARG A 8 8.30 -6.07 7.18
N ARG A 9 7.84 -6.46 5.98
CA ARG A 9 6.67 -7.32 5.84
C ARG A 9 7.00 -8.67 6.48
N ARG A 10 6.08 -9.21 7.29
CA ARG A 10 6.20 -10.58 7.81
C ARG A 10 6.25 -11.58 6.64
N PRO A 11 7.03 -12.67 6.74
CA PRO A 11 7.18 -13.65 5.66
C PRO A 11 5.86 -14.37 5.35
N ASP A 12 5.84 -15.08 4.21
CA ASP A 12 4.77 -16.01 3.80
C ASP A 12 3.37 -15.42 3.70
N ARG A 13 3.28 -14.13 3.34
CA ARG A 13 2.00 -13.45 3.06
C ARG A 13 1.93 -12.93 1.63
N PRO A 14 1.82 -13.83 0.63
CA PRO A 14 1.65 -13.42 -0.74
C PRO A 14 0.32 -12.69 -0.94
N VAL A 15 0.31 -11.74 -1.86
CA VAL A 15 -0.90 -11.12 -2.41
C VAL A 15 -1.19 -11.73 -3.76
N THR A 16 -2.47 -11.79 -4.13
CA THR A 16 -2.87 -12.05 -5.52
C THR A 16 -2.87 -10.74 -6.27
N ALA A 17 -2.21 -10.65 -7.42
CA ALA A 17 -2.20 -9.44 -8.21
C ALA A 17 -2.25 -9.71 -9.71
N VAL A 18 -2.94 -8.84 -10.43
CA VAL A 18 -2.99 -8.82 -11.90
C VAL A 18 -2.76 -7.40 -12.38
N ARG A 19 -1.94 -7.27 -13.44
CA ARG A 19 -1.69 -5.99 -14.07
C ARG A 19 -2.89 -5.59 -14.93
N LEU A 20 -3.25 -4.31 -14.91
CA LEU A 20 -4.24 -3.73 -15.81
C LEU A 20 -3.65 -3.58 -17.22
N ASP A 21 -3.44 -4.72 -17.88
CA ASP A 21 -2.88 -4.83 -19.22
C ASP A 21 -4.00 -4.99 -20.26
N LEU A 22 -4.89 -4.00 -20.28
CA LEU A 22 -6.04 -3.90 -21.17
C LEU A 22 -6.01 -2.53 -21.85
N ASP A 23 -6.59 -2.43 -23.04
CA ASP A 23 -6.86 -1.14 -23.67
C ASP A 23 -8.04 -0.46 -22.95
N THR A 24 -7.74 0.50 -22.09
CA THR A 24 -8.72 1.15 -21.21
C THR A 24 -8.24 2.53 -20.74
N GLU A 25 -9.16 3.38 -20.32
CA GLU A 25 -8.83 4.60 -19.58
C GLU A 25 -8.37 4.32 -18.14
N GLY A 26 -8.53 3.08 -17.67
CA GLY A 26 -8.20 2.65 -16.32
C GLY A 26 -9.43 2.45 -15.43
N LEU A 27 -9.20 2.40 -14.11
CA LEU A 27 -10.25 2.21 -13.11
C LEU A 27 -10.53 3.50 -12.34
N ARG A 28 -11.79 3.71 -11.98
CA ARG A 28 -12.22 4.69 -10.98
C ARG A 28 -13.12 4.01 -9.97
N TYR A 29 -12.83 4.18 -8.70
CA TYR A 29 -13.60 3.55 -7.62
C TYR A 29 -13.54 4.39 -6.36
N ARG A 30 -14.40 4.10 -5.37
CA ARG A 30 -14.39 4.77 -4.06
C ARG A 30 -13.91 3.82 -3.00
N LYS A 31 -12.93 4.26 -2.21
CA LYS A 31 -12.40 3.53 -1.05
C LYS A 31 -11.71 4.50 -0.10
N TRP A 32 -11.69 4.15 1.19
CA TRP A 32 -11.00 4.93 2.22
C TRP A 32 -11.42 6.41 2.28
N GLY A 33 -12.73 6.67 2.13
CA GLY A 33 -13.30 8.01 2.25
C GLY A 33 -13.22 8.88 1.00
N ALA A 34 -12.47 8.48 -0.04
CA ALA A 34 -12.31 9.29 -1.25
C ALA A 34 -12.30 8.44 -2.54
N GLU A 35 -12.20 9.12 -3.68
CA GLU A 35 -12.04 8.49 -4.98
C GLU A 35 -10.59 8.02 -5.17
N GLN A 36 -10.46 6.83 -5.76
CA GLN A 36 -9.21 6.21 -6.18
C GLN A 36 -9.22 6.00 -7.70
N ARG A 37 -8.03 6.02 -8.29
CA ARG A 37 -7.79 5.82 -9.71
C ARG A 37 -6.64 4.84 -9.92
N ALA A 38 -6.73 4.07 -11.00
CA ALA A 38 -5.62 3.30 -11.51
C ALA A 38 -5.55 3.48 -13.02
N LYS A 39 -4.35 3.74 -13.54
CA LYS A 39 -4.08 3.89 -14.97
C LYS A 39 -3.70 2.54 -15.60
N PRO A 40 -3.74 2.41 -16.94
CA PRO A 40 -3.18 1.25 -17.62
C PRO A 40 -1.77 0.92 -17.14
N GLY A 41 -1.51 -0.36 -16.92
CA GLY A 41 -0.25 -0.86 -16.40
C GLY A 41 -0.10 -0.86 -14.88
N ASP A 42 -1.00 -0.21 -14.11
CA ASP A 42 -1.08 -0.37 -12.66
C ASP A 42 -1.58 -1.78 -12.30
N TRP A 43 -1.54 -2.12 -11.01
CA TRP A 43 -1.88 -3.46 -10.53
C TRP A 43 -3.16 -3.46 -9.71
N LEU A 44 -4.08 -4.39 -9.99
CA LEU A 44 -5.17 -4.75 -9.09
C LEU A 44 -4.67 -5.83 -8.14
N VAL A 45 -4.72 -5.55 -6.84
CA VAL A 45 -4.17 -6.37 -5.76
C VAL A 45 -5.29 -6.82 -4.84
N ASN A 46 -5.31 -8.11 -4.50
CA ASN A 46 -6.07 -8.68 -3.41
C ASN A 46 -5.11 -9.17 -2.33
N ASN A 47 -5.21 -8.58 -1.14
CA ASN A 47 -4.42 -8.93 0.03
C ASN A 47 -5.36 -9.44 1.13
N ASP A 48 -5.63 -10.75 1.09
CA ASP A 48 -6.51 -11.46 2.03
C ASP A 48 -7.93 -10.86 2.08
N GLY A 49 -8.56 -10.72 0.92
CA GLY A 49 -9.92 -10.20 0.78
C GLY A 49 -10.01 -8.68 0.64
N ASP A 50 -8.98 -7.93 1.07
CA ASP A 50 -8.95 -6.49 0.81
C ASP A 50 -8.35 -6.18 -0.56
N THR A 51 -9.16 -5.57 -1.42
CA THR A 51 -8.81 -5.28 -2.82
C THR A 51 -8.53 -3.80 -3.03
N TYR A 52 -7.45 -3.48 -3.72
CA TYR A 52 -7.01 -2.11 -4.03
C TYR A 52 -6.10 -2.10 -5.24
N THR A 53 -5.72 -0.92 -5.70
CA THR A 53 -4.76 -0.75 -6.80
C THR A 53 -3.43 -0.23 -6.30
N VAL A 54 -2.36 -0.56 -7.01
CA VAL A 54 -0.99 -0.08 -6.75
C VAL A 54 -0.39 0.41 -8.05
N ASP A 55 0.19 1.61 -8.01
CA ASP A 55 1.00 2.16 -9.11
C ASP A 55 2.02 1.17 -9.67
N ALA A 56 2.18 1.16 -10.99
CA ALA A 56 3.05 0.22 -11.71
C ALA A 56 4.50 0.23 -11.20
N GLU A 57 5.09 1.42 -10.97
CA GLU A 57 6.49 1.56 -10.53
C GLU A 57 6.64 1.14 -9.07
N SER A 58 5.72 1.57 -8.21
CA SER A 58 5.68 1.17 -6.80
C SER A 58 5.55 -0.35 -6.65
N PHE A 59 4.70 -0.99 -7.47
CA PHE A 59 4.56 -2.44 -7.47
C PHE A 59 5.87 -3.13 -7.90
N ALA A 60 6.45 -2.72 -9.03
CA ALA A 60 7.69 -3.31 -9.55
C ALA A 60 8.89 -3.14 -8.59
N ARG A 61 8.97 -2.02 -7.87
CA ARG A 61 10.03 -1.77 -6.88
C ARG A 61 9.87 -2.54 -5.57
N SER A 62 8.64 -2.90 -5.19
CA SER A 62 8.36 -3.42 -3.85
C SER A 62 7.88 -4.87 -3.81
N TYR A 63 7.40 -5.43 -4.92
CA TYR A 63 6.90 -6.79 -4.99
C TYR A 63 7.75 -7.69 -5.88
N ARG A 64 7.88 -8.95 -5.48
CA ARG A 64 8.50 -10.01 -6.27
C ARG A 64 7.50 -11.13 -6.49
N GLN A 65 7.39 -11.59 -7.73
CA GLN A 65 6.55 -12.74 -8.07
C GLN A 65 7.15 -14.02 -7.49
N VAL A 66 6.30 -14.83 -6.84
CA VAL A 66 6.68 -16.14 -6.27
C VAL A 66 5.95 -17.31 -6.93
N ALA A 67 4.79 -17.04 -7.54
CA ALA A 67 4.06 -17.96 -8.41
C ALA A 67 3.19 -17.15 -9.39
N PRO A 68 2.62 -17.76 -10.45
CA PRO A 68 1.67 -17.07 -11.33
C PRO A 68 0.57 -16.35 -10.55
N GLY A 69 0.48 -15.03 -10.71
CA GLY A 69 -0.49 -14.19 -9.99
C GLY A 69 -0.21 -13.97 -8.49
N GLN A 70 0.85 -14.53 -7.92
CA GLN A 70 1.18 -14.40 -6.49
C GLN A 70 2.49 -13.65 -6.27
N TYR A 71 2.46 -12.66 -5.39
CA TYR A 71 3.57 -11.73 -5.15
C TYR A 71 3.80 -11.50 -3.68
N VAL A 72 5.06 -11.39 -3.26
CA VAL A 72 5.42 -11.00 -1.89
C VAL A 72 6.04 -9.62 -1.89
N LYS A 73 5.68 -8.78 -0.91
CA LYS A 73 6.33 -7.49 -0.70
C LYS A 73 7.71 -7.73 -0.08
N THR A 74 8.76 -7.29 -0.75
CA THR A 74 10.16 -7.54 -0.38
C THR A 74 10.87 -6.31 0.17
N SER A 75 10.44 -5.11 -0.23
CA SER A 75 11.04 -3.87 0.27
C SER A 75 10.52 -3.53 1.67
N PRO A 76 11.38 -2.93 2.53
CA PRO A 76 10.94 -2.35 3.78
C PRO A 76 9.99 -1.19 3.55
N VAL A 77 9.30 -0.79 4.61
CA VAL A 77 8.47 0.42 4.65
C VAL A 77 8.87 1.28 5.84
N TRP A 78 8.58 2.57 5.77
CA TRP A 78 8.74 3.51 6.87
C TRP A 78 7.37 3.90 7.35
N ALA A 79 7.12 3.82 8.65
CA ALA A 79 5.80 4.09 9.19
C ALA A 79 5.85 4.93 10.47
N GLU A 80 4.81 5.75 10.63
CA GLU A 80 4.55 6.53 11.84
C GLU A 80 3.07 6.43 12.20
N VAL A 81 2.76 6.53 13.50
CA VAL A 81 1.37 6.52 13.99
C VAL A 81 0.79 7.93 13.89
N ALA A 82 -0.35 8.05 13.23
CA ALA A 82 -1.11 9.29 13.11
C ALA A 82 -1.61 9.74 14.49
N ARG A 83 -1.33 10.99 14.86
CA ARG A 83 -1.75 11.56 16.15
C ARG A 83 -3.18 12.11 16.13
N GLU A 84 -3.67 12.44 14.95
CA GLU A 84 -4.98 13.01 14.68
C GLU A 84 -5.55 12.40 13.40
N ALA A 85 -6.85 12.49 13.21
CA ALA A 85 -7.50 12.06 11.98
C ALA A 85 -7.15 13.03 10.83
N GLY A 86 -7.11 12.52 9.61
CA GLY A 86 -6.74 13.32 8.44
C GLY A 86 -6.80 12.55 7.13
N SER A 87 -6.11 13.06 6.12
CA SER A 87 -5.98 12.41 4.82
C SER A 87 -4.54 12.44 4.32
N ILE A 88 -4.18 11.42 3.54
CA ILE A 88 -2.89 11.32 2.86
C ILE A 88 -3.13 11.22 1.35
N ARG A 89 -2.33 11.96 0.58
CA ARG A 89 -2.31 11.81 -0.87
C ARG A 89 -1.46 10.59 -1.24
N THR A 90 -2.05 9.68 -2.00
CA THR A 90 -1.40 8.49 -2.56
C THR A 90 -1.19 8.68 -4.05
N ARG A 91 -0.57 7.71 -4.73
CA ARG A 91 -0.46 7.72 -6.20
C ARG A 91 -1.81 7.50 -6.89
N GLU A 92 -2.71 6.79 -6.22
CA GLU A 92 -4.05 6.44 -6.68
C GLU A 92 -5.10 7.53 -6.39
N GLY A 93 -4.89 8.36 -5.36
CA GLY A 93 -5.85 9.37 -4.96
C GLY A 93 -5.59 9.94 -3.56
N GLU A 94 -6.62 10.00 -2.75
CA GLU A 94 -6.55 10.42 -1.35
C GLU A 94 -7.07 9.29 -0.46
N SER A 95 -6.47 9.05 0.71
CA SER A 95 -6.99 8.08 1.69
C SER A 95 -7.15 8.74 3.05
N HIS A 96 -8.33 8.57 3.66
CA HIS A 96 -8.64 9.10 4.98
C HIS A 96 -8.21 8.10 6.06
N TYR A 97 -7.71 8.62 7.17
CA TYR A 97 -7.24 7.86 8.32
C TYR A 97 -7.70 8.49 9.64
N GLN A 98 -7.70 7.68 10.70
CA GLN A 98 -8.00 8.11 12.06
C GLN A 98 -6.74 8.28 12.90
N ALA A 99 -6.86 8.97 14.02
CA ALA A 99 -5.83 8.94 15.05
C ALA A 99 -5.58 7.49 15.50
N GLY A 100 -4.31 7.09 15.57
CA GLY A 100 -3.89 5.72 15.89
C GLY A 100 -3.60 4.85 14.67
N ASP A 101 -4.06 5.22 13.47
CA ASP A 101 -3.69 4.51 12.23
C ASP A 101 -2.22 4.75 11.87
N TYR A 102 -1.66 3.90 11.02
CA TYR A 102 -0.31 4.08 10.50
C TYR A 102 -0.34 4.84 9.18
N LEU A 103 0.53 5.85 9.07
CA LEU A 103 0.97 6.41 7.80
C LEU A 103 2.22 5.64 7.38
N VAL A 104 2.18 5.05 6.19
CA VAL A 104 3.18 4.10 5.70
C VAL A 104 3.73 4.60 4.37
N PHE A 105 5.04 4.53 4.21
CA PHE A 105 5.76 5.06 3.06
C PHE A 105 6.66 3.94 2.50
N ASN A 106 6.66 3.77 1.19
CA ASN A 106 7.56 2.82 0.53
C ASN A 106 8.99 3.37 0.38
N ASP A 107 9.22 4.63 0.75
CA ASP A 107 10.47 5.35 0.62
C ASP A 107 10.90 6.01 1.94
N PRO A 108 12.20 6.01 2.31
CA PRO A 108 12.69 6.61 3.55
C PRO A 108 12.41 8.12 3.66
N ASP A 109 12.33 8.83 2.54
CA ASP A 109 12.13 10.28 2.54
C ASP A 109 10.66 10.67 2.75
N GLY A 110 9.76 9.68 2.85
CA GLY A 110 8.33 9.88 3.07
C GLY A 110 7.52 10.09 1.79
N GLU A 111 8.06 9.64 0.66
CA GLU A 111 7.30 9.55 -0.59
C GLU A 111 6.53 8.24 -0.70
N ASP A 112 5.61 8.17 -1.67
CA ASP A 112 4.80 6.98 -1.94
C ASP A 112 4.05 6.46 -0.71
N GLY A 113 3.30 7.40 -0.11
CA GLY A 113 2.58 7.21 1.15
C GLY A 113 1.18 6.63 0.97
N TYR A 114 0.76 5.84 1.96
CA TYR A 114 -0.60 5.34 2.14
C TYR A 114 -0.91 5.19 3.63
N CYS A 115 -2.18 5.01 3.99
CA CYS A 115 -2.58 4.77 5.37
C CYS A 115 -3.10 3.34 5.58
N MET A 116 -2.99 2.84 6.82
CA MET A 116 -3.45 1.52 7.18
C MET A 116 -3.95 1.49 8.64
N PRO A 117 -5.08 0.83 8.93
CA PRO A 117 -5.51 0.62 10.30
C PRO A 117 -4.45 -0.08 11.15
N ALA A 118 -4.29 0.34 12.41
CA ALA A 118 -3.26 -0.18 13.32
C ALA A 118 -3.20 -1.71 13.40
N ALA A 119 -4.35 -2.33 13.68
CA ALA A 119 -4.46 -3.79 13.80
C ALA A 119 -3.99 -4.52 12.53
N ARG A 120 -4.26 -3.94 11.35
CA ARG A 120 -3.83 -4.53 10.07
C ARG A 120 -2.35 -4.33 9.83
N PHE A 121 -1.82 -3.14 10.13
CA PHE A 121 -0.39 -2.87 10.00
C PHE A 121 0.42 -3.83 10.87
N GLU A 122 0.06 -3.97 12.14
CA GLU A 122 0.75 -4.83 13.12
C GLU A 122 0.63 -6.32 12.79
N ALA A 123 -0.46 -6.74 12.15
CA ALA A 123 -0.62 -8.10 11.63
C ALA A 123 0.28 -8.40 10.42
N LEU A 124 0.66 -7.38 9.63
CA LEU A 124 1.41 -7.54 8.37
C LEU A 124 2.89 -7.20 8.48
N TYR A 125 3.27 -6.34 9.42
CA TYR A 125 4.60 -5.78 9.54
C TYR A 125 5.19 -6.02 10.93
N GLU A 126 6.52 -6.03 10.98
CA GLU A 126 7.30 -6.02 12.21
C GLU A 126 8.48 -5.07 12.05
N PRO A 127 9.00 -4.50 13.16
CA PRO A 127 10.20 -3.67 13.09
C PRO A 127 11.35 -4.34 12.33
N ASP A 128 12.05 -3.55 11.52
CA ASP A 128 13.24 -3.96 10.77
C ASP A 128 14.49 -3.43 11.47
N ASP A 129 14.61 -3.80 12.76
CA ASP A 129 15.71 -3.45 13.67
C ASP A 129 16.67 -4.64 13.84
#